data_AF-A0A503Y9N2-F1
#
_entry.id   AF-A0A503Y9N2-F1
#
_cell.length_a   1.000
_cell.length_b   1.000
_cell.length_c   1.000
_cell.angle_alpha   90.00
_cell.angle_beta   90.00
_cell.angle_gamma   90.00
#
_symmetry.space_group_name_H-M   'P 1'
#
loop_
_entity.id
_entity.type
_entity.pdbx_description
1 polymer ?
#
loop_
_entity_poly.entity_id
_entity_poly.type
_entity_poly.pdbx_seq_one_letter_code
_entity_poly.pdbx_strand_id
1 'polypeptide(L)' 'MSKREIGTSPALGRRIAELKAKMQTARISDHEMKAFHKVAAIMGAGEGSLGLDADDLIAASFVAETLGESAPNG' A
#
# COMPACT_ATOMS: atom_id res chain seq x y z
N MET A 1 4.09 0.10 27.28
CA MET A 1 3.27 -0.93 26.63
C MET A 1 4.17 -2.07 26.18
N SER A 2 3.84 -3.31 26.52
CA SER A 2 4.74 -4.43 26.25
C SER A 2 4.55 -4.93 24.82
N LYS A 3 5.66 -5.21 24.13
CA LYS A 3 5.73 -5.74 22.75
C LYS A 3 4.89 -7.02 22.52
N ARG A 4 4.42 -7.65 23.60
CA ARG A 4 3.55 -8.84 23.64
C ARG A 4 2.05 -8.53 23.46
N GLU A 5 1.59 -7.30 23.70
CA GLU A 5 0.18 -6.90 23.51
C GLU A 5 -0.13 -6.54 22.04
N ILE A 6 0.91 -6.22 21.26
CA ILE A 6 0.80 -5.99 19.81
C ILE A 6 0.57 -7.31 19.05
N GLY A 7 0.94 -8.45 19.66
CA GLY A 7 0.96 -9.77 19.02
C GLY A 7 -0.40 -10.30 18.57
N THR A 8 -1.51 -9.92 19.21
CA THR A 8 -2.86 -10.35 18.81
C THR A 8 -3.91 -9.42 19.43
N SER A 9 -3.88 -8.12 19.15
CA SER A 9 -5.05 -7.30 19.47
C SER A 9 -6.24 -7.84 18.65
N PRO A 10 -7.37 -8.24 19.27
CA PRO A 10 -8.55 -8.71 18.52
C PRO A 10 -9.04 -7.67 17.51
N ALA A 11 -8.82 -6.38 17.80
CA ALA A 11 -9.11 -5.28 16.90
C ALA A 11 -8.20 -5.30 15.65
N LEU A 12 -6.91 -5.61 15.82
CA LEU A 12 -5.97 -5.74 14.70
C LEU A 12 -6.34 -6.95 13.83
N GLY A 13 -6.69 -8.09 14.44
CA GLY A 13 -7.16 -9.28 13.72
C GLY A 13 -8.39 -9.00 12.86
N ARG A 14 -9.39 -8.29 13.41
CA ARG A 14 -10.59 -7.87 12.67
C ARG A 14 -10.25 -6.94 11.50
N ARG A 15 -9.39 -5.94 11.72
CA ARG A 15 -8.95 -5.01 10.65
C ARG A 15 -8.23 -5.74 9.52
N ILE A 16 -7.37 -6.71 9.83
CA ILE A 16 -6.69 -7.52 8.82
C ILE A 16 -7.70 -8.34 8.00
N ALA A 17 -8.68 -8.97 8.65
CA ALA A 17 -9.70 -9.76 7.96
C ALA A 17 -10.57 -8.89 7.03
N GLU A 18 -10.99 -7.71 7.51
CA GLU A 18 -11.76 -6.75 6.71
C GLU A 18 -10.96 -6.24 5.51
N LEU A 19 -9.68 -5.90 5.72
CA LEU A 19 -8.80 -5.46 4.64
C LEU A 19 -8.61 -6.57 3.59
N LYS A 20 -8.41 -7.82 4.00
CA LYS A 20 -8.32 -8.96 3.08
C LYS A 20 -9.60 -9.15 2.26
N ALA A 21 -10.77 -9.01 2.87
CA ALA A 21 -12.04 -9.09 2.14
C ALA A 21 -12.16 -7.96 1.09
N LYS A 22 -11.80 -6.72 1.46
CA LYS A 22 -11.77 -5.58 0.53
C LYS A 22 -10.81 -5.80 -0.64
N MET A 23 -9.61 -6.32 -0.37
CA MET A 23 -8.64 -6.67 -1.42
C MET A 23 -9.20 -7.72 -2.38
N GLN A 24 -9.84 -8.77 -1.86
CA GLN A 24 -10.46 -9.81 -2.68
C GLN A 24 -11.58 -9.25 -3.57
N THR A 25 -12.46 -8.42 -3.01
CA THR A 25 -13.54 -7.75 -3.78
C THR A 25 -12.98 -6.87 -4.89
N ALA A 26 -11.90 -6.14 -4.62
CA ALA A 26 -11.23 -5.28 -5.59
C ALA A 26 -10.26 -6.02 -6.53
N ARG A 27 -10.12 -7.35 -6.39
CA ARG A 27 -9.15 -8.19 -7.12
C ARG A 27 -7.69 -7.74 -6.98
N ILE A 28 -7.35 -7.11 -5.86
CA ILE A 28 -5.99 -6.69 -5.55
C ILE A 28 -5.15 -7.91 -5.18
N SER A 29 -4.13 -8.18 -5.98
CA SER A 29 -3.16 -9.25 -5.79
C SER A 29 -2.12 -8.92 -4.72
N ASP A 30 -1.46 -9.95 -4.21
CA ASP A 30 -0.29 -9.80 -3.32
C ASP A 30 0.84 -9.01 -3.99
N HIS A 31 0.97 -9.09 -5.32
CA HIS A 31 1.98 -8.35 -6.07
C HIS A 31 1.69 -6.84 -6.04
N GLU A 32 0.46 -6.43 -6.31
CA GLU A 32 0.03 -5.03 -6.27
C GLU A 32 0.19 -4.44 -4.86
N MET A 33 -0.16 -5.19 -3.82
CA MET A 33 0.02 -4.74 -2.43
C MET A 33 1.50 -4.58 -2.06
N LYS A 34 2.38 -5.47 -2.54
CA LYS A 34 3.84 -5.32 -2.35
C LYS A 34 4.39 -4.11 -3.09
N ALA A 35 3.91 -3.83 -4.30
CA ALA A 35 4.30 -2.64 -5.05
C ALA A 35 3.88 -1.37 -4.32
N PHE A 36 2.63 -1.31 -3.84
CA PHE A 36 2.13 -0.22 -3.02
C PHE A 36 2.99 0.00 -1.77
N HIS A 37 3.33 -1.05 -1.02
CA HIS A 37 4.21 -0.92 0.15
C HIS A 37 5.61 -0.37 -0.19
N LYS A 38 6.19 -0.72 -1.33
CA LYS A 38 7.49 -0.17 -1.76
C LYS A 38 7.39 1.32 -2.04
N VAL A 39 6.37 1.74 -2.79
CA VAL A 39 6.11 3.16 -3.10
C VAL A 39 5.87 3.96 -1.83
N ALA A 40 4.99 3.45 -0.96
CA ALA A 40 4.72 4.00 0.35
C ALA A 40 5.98 4.16 1.23
N ALA A 41 6.91 3.20 1.20
CA ALA A 41 8.14 3.28 1.96
C ALA A 41 9.14 4.30 1.40
N ILE A 42 9.06 4.60 0.09
CA ILE A 42 9.88 5.63 -0.55
C ILE A 42 9.31 7.03 -0.27
N MET A 43 7.98 7.17 -0.33
CA MET A 43 7.29 8.45 -0.14
C MET A 43 7.12 8.82 1.34
N GLY A 44 6.83 7.85 2.21
CA GLY A 44 6.74 8.04 3.65
C GLY A 44 8.14 7.99 4.29
N ALA A 45 8.74 9.15 4.54
CA ALA A 45 9.97 9.25 5.32
C ALA A 45 9.75 8.83 6.79
N GLY A 46 9.91 7.54 7.09
CA GLY A 46 10.15 7.05 8.46
C GLY A 46 9.02 6.24 9.12
N GLU A 47 9.46 5.43 10.10
CA GLU A 47 8.69 4.40 10.80
C GLU A 47 7.26 4.82 11.20
N GLY A 48 6.27 4.26 10.51
CA GLY A 48 4.92 4.09 11.05
C GLY A 48 3.86 5.09 10.59
N SER A 49 4.17 6.04 9.72
CA SER A 49 3.16 6.86 9.03
C SER A 49 3.27 6.67 7.53
N LEU A 50 2.21 6.15 6.90
CA LEU A 50 1.97 6.34 5.46
C LEU A 50 1.71 7.84 5.24
N GLY A 51 2.76 8.65 5.30
CA GLY A 51 2.74 10.07 5.01
C GLY A 51 2.64 10.32 3.52
N LEU A 52 1.70 9.66 2.86
CA LEU A 52 1.32 9.96 1.48
C LEU A 52 0.35 11.13 1.55
N ASP A 53 0.74 12.28 1.01
CA ASP A 53 -0.18 13.38 0.81
C ASP A 53 -0.94 13.23 -0.52
N ALA A 54 -1.90 14.13 -0.76
CA ALA A 54 -2.69 14.09 -1.99
C ALA A 54 -1.82 14.39 -3.24
N ASP A 55 -0.78 15.21 -3.10
CA ASP A 55 0.12 15.58 -4.18
C ASP A 55 1.02 14.39 -4.57
N ASP A 56 1.43 13.53 -3.62
CA ASP A 56 2.13 12.27 -3.88
C ASP A 56 1.31 11.32 -4.75
N LEU A 57 0.00 11.23 -4.52
CA LEU A 57 -0.91 10.40 -5.32
C LEU A 57 -1.11 10.98 -6.74
N ILE A 58 -1.13 12.30 -6.86
CA ILE A 58 -1.18 12.99 -8.14
C ILE A 58 0.14 12.75 -8.90
N ALA A 59 1.30 12.93 -8.26
CA ALA A 59 2.61 12.67 -8.84
C ALA A 59 2.76 11.21 -9.29
N ALA A 60 2.28 10.26 -8.49
CA ALA A 60 2.28 8.83 -8.84
C ALA A 60 1.51 8.55 -10.14
N SER A 61 0.43 9.30 -10.39
CA SER A 61 -0.38 9.16 -11.62
C SER A 61 0.40 9.59 -12.87
N PHE A 62 1.14 10.69 -12.80
CA PHE A 62 2.01 11.13 -13.90
C PHE A 62 3.18 10.15 -14.15
N VAL A 63 3.76 9.59 -13.09
CA VAL A 63 4.82 8.59 -13.21
C VAL A 63 4.29 7.31 -13.85
N ALA A 64 3.08 6.87 -13.50
CA ALA A 64 2.45 5.70 -14.12
C ALA A 64 2.19 5.90 -15.62
N GLU A 65 1.74 7.08 -16.03
CA GLU A 65 1.48 7.42 -17.44
C GLU A 65 2.77 7.35 -18.28
N THR A 66 3.86 7.92 -17.78
CA THR A 66 5.17 7.89 -18.47
C THR A 66 5.79 6.49 -18.56
N LEU A 67 5.56 5.65 -17.55
CA LEU A 67 5.99 4.25 -17.57
C LEU A 67 5.20 3.41 -18.58
N GLY A 68 3.90 3.68 -18.72
CA GLY A 68 3.00 3.02 -19.67
C GLY A 68 3.34 3.34 -21.13
N GLU A 69 3.78 4.58 -21.41
CA GLU A 69 4.21 4.99 -22.75
C GLU A 69 5.57 4.41 -23.16
N SER A 70 6.36 3.95 -22.19
CA SER A 70 7.68 3.33 -22.42
C SER A 70 7.63 1.81 -22.63
N ALA A 71 6.45 1.18 -22.50
CA ALA A 71 6.28 -0.23 -22.86
C ALA A 71 6.11 -0.33 -24.38
N PRO A 72 7.04 -0.97 -25.13
CA PRO A 72 6.79 -1.21 -26.54
C PRO A 72 5.60 -2.15 -26.64
N ASN A 73 4.58 -1.76 -27.41
CA ASN A 73 3.62 -2.72 -27.95
C ASN A 73 4.41 -3.75 -28.76
N GLY A 74 4.70 -4.91 -28.17
CA GLY A 74 5.44 -6.01 -28.77
C GLY A 74 4.68 -7.31 -28.58
#